data_AF-A0A9P8G2D7-F1
#
_entry.id   AF-A0A9P8G2D7-F1
#
_cell.length_a   1.000
_cell.length_b   1.000
_cell.length_c   1.000
_cell.angle_alpha   90.00
_cell.angle_beta   90.00
_cell.angle_gamma   90.00
#
_symmetry.space_group_name_H-M   'P 1'
#
loop_
_entity.id
_entity.type
_entity.pdbx_description
1 polymer ?
#
loop_
_entity_poly.entity_id
_entity_poly.type
_entity_poly.pdbx_seq_one_letter_code
_entity_poly.pdbx_strand_id
1 'polypeptide(L)'
;MIVMGKLGEDDRTGLPQEHTWLGGVHIGGGTFGTVHCWLKVDQNQNVVDRMVIKDLHCSDDTNEPPAYRGIYEELVYKGMDFGINPDRPGRATINERFLREAYLQGLLTNNNNPFSATTVPLRGFKRGHLDIPSSKRDGSQGIKSHWRIYMDFLHAGDLKTLIERHSIADRNGRKTPIPEPYIWWVFTCIAEALLRLESVVQARPNARQEQDQVIALIDMKPGNILLEDRRGDQYPVYPKPLLSDLGASHILYKEDPLQEQHVEGSYFHGAPPGFFAPEMRRDTKWGWLQEIKKPLYSWTNVWQAGRTIECMMRLQVKLDHEKDSLICDKNSPIKEEPPRIEGCPYFRYSDDLIDLVWRCQRLDPEQRPTPAELLELIRSRASKHNRGMDEWGNATWIQKREAAPVPKTYTVVATSSASTNVDFLDGYPPDWAKRYRQLDVRLPMGCDLAFYGYRDPARLNTRAVIPPRKPDNPWAGVKW
;
A
#
# COMPACT_ATOMS: atom_id res chain seq x y z
N MET A 1 -15.08 24.43 19.74
CA MET A 1 -14.60 23.21 20.41
C MET A 1 -15.62 22.12 20.16
N ILE A 2 -15.57 21.50 18.98
CA ILE A 2 -16.45 20.39 18.62
C ILE A 2 -15.69 19.14 19.06
N VAL A 3 -16.28 18.40 19.99
CA VAL A 3 -15.80 17.07 20.36
C VAL A 3 -15.89 16.25 19.08
N MET A 4 -14.74 15.93 18.48
CA MET A 4 -14.65 14.93 17.41
C MET A 4 -14.99 13.56 18.02
N GLY A 5 -16.29 13.28 18.18
CA GLY A 5 -16.73 11.88 18.16
C GLY A 5 -16.28 11.32 16.82
N LYS A 6 -15.47 10.25 16.85
CA LYS A 6 -14.85 9.69 15.66
C LYS A 6 -15.96 9.20 14.73
N LEU A 7 -16.03 9.83 13.56
CA LEU A 7 -17.07 9.61 12.56
C LEU A 7 -17.13 8.13 12.16
N GLY A 8 -18.33 7.56 12.05
CA GLY A 8 -18.53 6.24 11.47
C GLY A 8 -18.19 5.03 12.35
N GLU A 9 -17.67 5.23 13.57
CA GLU A 9 -17.30 4.11 14.46
C GLU A 9 -18.48 3.17 14.77
N ASP A 10 -19.71 3.68 14.92
CA ASP A 10 -20.88 2.86 15.28
C ASP A 10 -21.84 2.57 14.10
N ASP A 11 -21.53 3.07 12.91
CA ASP A 11 -22.46 3.03 11.78
C ASP A 11 -22.32 1.75 10.93
N ARG A 12 -23.23 0.81 11.17
CA ARG A 12 -23.27 -0.51 10.53
C ARG A 12 -23.93 -0.54 9.15
N THR A 13 -24.41 0.59 8.65
CA THR A 13 -25.17 0.63 7.40
C THR A 13 -24.27 0.30 6.21
N GLY A 14 -24.73 -0.51 5.25
CA GLY A 14 -23.93 -0.97 4.10
C GLY A 14 -23.08 -2.22 4.39
N LEU A 15 -23.09 -2.71 5.64
CA LEU A 15 -22.53 -4.02 5.97
C LEU A 15 -23.52 -5.14 5.58
N PRO A 16 -23.04 -6.31 5.12
CA PRO A 16 -23.91 -7.47 4.90
C PRO A 16 -24.70 -7.81 6.17
N GLN A 17 -26.01 -8.00 6.04
CA GLN A 17 -26.92 -8.23 7.17
C GLN A 17 -26.81 -9.64 7.76
N GLU A 18 -26.23 -10.57 7.03
CA GLU A 18 -25.92 -11.90 7.54
C GLU A 18 -24.84 -11.79 8.61
N HIS A 19 -25.11 -12.30 9.82
CA HIS A 19 -24.23 -12.24 11.00
C HIS A 19 -24.08 -10.85 11.64
N THR A 20 -23.46 -10.81 12.82
CA THR A 20 -23.27 -9.56 13.57
C THR A 20 -21.92 -8.96 13.23
N TRP A 21 -21.90 -7.69 12.83
CA TRP A 21 -20.66 -6.92 12.73
C TRP A 21 -20.38 -6.20 14.05
N LEU A 22 -19.21 -6.45 14.62
CA LEU A 22 -18.62 -5.77 15.76
C LEU A 22 -17.49 -4.89 15.24
N GLY A 23 -17.39 -3.63 15.62
CA GLY A 23 -16.44 -2.75 14.93
C GLY A 23 -16.35 -1.35 15.50
N GLY A 24 -15.74 -0.48 14.69
CA GLY A 24 -15.53 0.92 15.03
C GLY A 24 -14.16 1.22 15.60
N VAL A 25 -13.20 0.31 15.47
CA VAL A 25 -11.87 0.56 16.05
C VAL A 25 -11.05 1.39 15.10
N HIS A 26 -10.81 2.64 15.48
CA HIS A 26 -9.89 3.51 14.77
C HIS A 26 -8.49 2.90 14.68
N ILE A 27 -8.06 2.63 13.45
CA ILE A 27 -6.73 2.07 13.15
C ILE A 27 -5.82 3.07 12.43
N GLY A 28 -6.36 4.17 11.91
CA GLY A 28 -5.57 5.20 11.24
C GLY A 28 -6.43 6.36 10.73
N GLY A 29 -5.77 7.43 10.30
CA GLY A 29 -6.42 8.58 9.70
C GLY A 29 -5.41 9.57 9.14
N GLY A 30 -5.86 10.38 8.19
CA GLY A 30 -5.04 11.39 7.53
C GLY A 30 -5.89 12.47 6.88
N THR A 31 -5.29 13.24 5.96
CA THR A 31 -5.97 14.34 5.25
C THR A 31 -7.23 13.89 4.52
N PHE A 32 -7.28 12.64 4.07
CA PHE A 32 -8.34 12.08 3.23
C PHE A 32 -9.37 11.24 3.99
N GLY A 33 -9.36 11.23 5.33
CA GLY A 33 -10.37 10.54 6.12
C GLY A 33 -9.84 9.75 7.32
N THR A 34 -10.76 9.06 7.98
CA THR A 34 -10.50 8.19 9.14
C THR A 34 -10.81 6.74 8.80
N VAL A 35 -10.04 5.82 9.36
CA VAL A 35 -10.06 4.41 9.01
C VAL A 35 -10.38 3.57 10.25
N HIS A 36 -11.40 2.73 10.14
CA HIS A 36 -11.91 1.88 11.21
C HIS A 36 -11.89 0.41 10.80
N CYS A 37 -11.55 -0.48 11.73
CA CYS A 37 -11.67 -1.93 11.52
C CYS A 37 -12.97 -2.48 12.09
N TRP A 38 -13.53 -3.45 11.36
CA TRP A 38 -14.77 -4.15 11.65
C TRP A 38 -14.59 -5.66 11.51
N LEU A 39 -15.18 -6.40 12.43
CA LEU A 39 -15.15 -7.85 12.56
C LEU A 39 -16.56 -8.41 12.39
N LYS A 40 -16.76 -9.34 11.46
CA LYS A 40 -17.99 -10.12 11.36
C LYS A 40 -17.88 -11.31 12.28
N VAL A 41 -18.90 -11.58 13.10
CA VAL A 41 -18.92 -12.74 14.01
C VAL A 41 -20.13 -13.63 13.83
N ASP A 42 -19.94 -14.94 13.95
CA ASP A 42 -21.02 -15.92 13.95
C ASP A 42 -21.87 -15.90 15.24
N GLN A 43 -22.85 -16.79 15.34
CA GLN A 43 -23.72 -16.92 16.52
C GLN A 43 -22.96 -17.29 17.81
N ASN A 44 -21.76 -17.86 17.69
CA ASN A 44 -20.89 -18.25 18.79
C ASN A 44 -19.82 -17.18 19.10
N GLN A 45 -19.92 -16.00 18.48
CA GLN A 45 -18.94 -14.90 18.55
C GLN A 45 -17.57 -15.23 17.95
N ASN A 46 -17.47 -16.23 17.07
CA ASN A 46 -16.24 -16.47 16.32
C ASN A 46 -16.11 -15.49 15.17
N VAL A 47 -14.94 -14.91 14.97
CA VAL A 47 -14.67 -13.99 13.85
C VAL A 47 -14.69 -14.77 12.54
N VAL A 48 -15.57 -14.40 11.61
CA VAL A 48 -15.74 -15.06 10.29
C VAL A 48 -15.35 -14.17 9.11
N ASP A 49 -15.25 -12.85 9.31
CA ASP A 49 -14.76 -11.91 8.30
C ASP A 49 -14.21 -10.64 8.97
N ARG A 50 -13.39 -9.88 8.25
CA ARG A 50 -12.74 -8.65 8.69
C ARG A 50 -12.77 -7.64 7.55
N MET A 51 -13.07 -6.38 7.86
CA MET A 51 -13.00 -5.31 6.87
C MET A 51 -12.50 -4.01 7.46
N VAL A 52 -12.05 -3.14 6.55
CA VAL A 52 -11.70 -1.77 6.84
C VAL A 52 -12.74 -0.86 6.24
N ILE A 53 -13.14 0.16 7.00
CA ILE A 53 -14.04 1.21 6.57
C ILE A 53 -13.28 2.53 6.64
N LYS A 54 -13.17 3.23 5.51
CA LYS A 54 -12.65 4.60 5.44
C LYS A 54 -13.82 5.56 5.29
N ASP A 55 -13.99 6.45 6.26
CA ASP A 55 -14.96 7.55 6.22
C ASP A 55 -14.24 8.84 5.79
N LEU A 56 -14.81 9.56 4.83
CA LEU A 56 -14.21 10.78 4.29
C LEU A 56 -15.24 11.85 3.97
N HIS A 57 -14.85 13.11 4.19
CA HIS A 57 -15.61 14.29 3.79
C HIS A 57 -14.90 15.00 2.64
N CYS A 58 -15.39 14.79 1.42
CA CYS A 58 -14.74 15.31 0.23
C CYS A 58 -15.45 16.57 -0.30
N SER A 59 -14.66 17.56 -0.71
CA SER A 59 -15.14 18.73 -1.47
C SER A 59 -15.22 18.48 -2.97
N ASP A 60 -14.80 17.29 -3.43
CA ASP A 60 -14.91 16.90 -4.84
C ASP A 60 -16.38 16.90 -5.27
N ASP A 61 -16.60 17.28 -6.53
CA ASP A 61 -17.91 17.17 -7.15
C ASP A 61 -18.38 15.71 -7.17
N THR A 62 -19.67 15.50 -6.95
CA THR A 62 -20.34 14.20 -7.06
C THR A 62 -20.77 13.90 -8.50
N ASN A 63 -20.67 14.89 -9.40
CA ASN A 63 -20.82 14.73 -10.83
C ASN A 63 -19.66 13.91 -11.41
N GLU A 64 -19.97 12.82 -12.10
CA GLU A 64 -18.96 12.00 -12.77
C GLU A 64 -18.38 12.73 -13.98
N PRO A 65 -17.07 13.03 -13.98
CA PRO A 65 -16.43 13.72 -15.08
C PRO A 65 -16.24 12.80 -16.29
N PRO A 66 -16.16 13.35 -17.52
CA PRO A 66 -16.02 12.56 -18.75
C PRO A 66 -14.87 11.55 -18.73
N ALA A 67 -13.75 11.89 -18.10
CA ALA A 67 -12.58 11.01 -18.00
C ALA A 67 -12.84 9.72 -17.20
N TYR A 68 -13.91 9.65 -16.39
CA TYR A 68 -14.23 8.51 -15.52
C TYR A 68 -15.50 7.78 -15.98
N ARG A 69 -16.09 8.17 -17.11
CA ARG A 69 -17.32 7.58 -17.65
C ARG A 69 -17.16 6.09 -17.90
N GLY A 70 -18.17 5.30 -17.50
CA GLY A 70 -18.20 3.84 -17.66
C GLY A 70 -17.63 3.07 -16.47
N ILE A 71 -16.85 3.72 -15.60
CA ILE A 71 -16.28 3.06 -14.42
C ILE A 71 -17.38 2.73 -13.40
N TYR A 72 -18.38 3.60 -13.20
CA TYR A 72 -19.46 3.32 -12.27
C TYR A 72 -20.23 2.05 -12.62
N GLU A 73 -20.57 1.88 -13.90
CA GLU A 73 -21.29 0.71 -14.38
C GLU A 73 -20.46 -0.57 -14.15
N GLU A 74 -19.14 -0.50 -14.28
CA GLU A 74 -18.23 -1.59 -13.91
C GLU A 74 -18.24 -1.87 -12.39
N LEU A 75 -18.23 -0.83 -11.55
CA LEU A 75 -18.33 -0.99 -10.09
C LEU A 75 -19.67 -1.64 -9.69
N VAL A 76 -20.78 -1.23 -10.29
CA VAL A 76 -22.10 -1.83 -10.08
C VAL A 76 -22.10 -3.30 -10.51
N TYR A 77 -21.54 -3.60 -11.68
CA TYR A 77 -21.39 -4.98 -12.16
C TYR A 77 -20.56 -5.85 -11.20
N LYS A 78 -19.53 -5.27 -10.57
CA LYS A 78 -18.73 -5.92 -9.52
C LYS A 78 -19.43 -5.99 -8.15
N GLY A 79 -20.64 -5.44 -8.02
CA GLY A 79 -21.40 -5.42 -6.76
C GLY A 79 -20.90 -4.41 -5.73
N MET A 80 -20.18 -3.37 -6.16
CA MET A 80 -19.49 -2.42 -5.26
C MET A 80 -20.34 -1.19 -4.87
N ASP A 81 -21.55 -1.04 -5.40
CA ASP A 81 -22.49 0.01 -4.95
C ASP A 81 -23.24 -0.46 -3.71
N PHE A 82 -22.83 0.04 -2.54
CA PHE A 82 -23.43 -0.29 -1.23
C PHE A 82 -24.53 0.70 -0.82
N GLY A 83 -25.12 1.40 -1.80
CA GLY A 83 -26.16 2.39 -1.56
C GLY A 83 -25.63 3.81 -1.68
N ILE A 84 -25.00 4.14 -2.81
CA ILE A 84 -24.80 5.54 -3.21
C ILE A 84 -26.14 6.28 -3.20
N ASN A 85 -27.15 5.65 -3.78
CA ASN A 85 -28.53 6.07 -3.63
C ASN A 85 -29.37 4.90 -3.10
N PRO A 86 -29.88 4.98 -1.85
CA PRO A 86 -30.61 3.88 -1.22
C PRO A 86 -31.97 3.62 -1.88
N ASP A 87 -32.59 4.63 -2.52
CA ASP A 87 -33.90 4.48 -3.19
C ASP A 87 -33.77 3.78 -4.54
N ARG A 88 -32.57 3.83 -5.14
CA ARG A 88 -32.27 3.23 -6.46
C ARG A 88 -30.89 2.55 -6.46
N PRO A 89 -30.73 1.42 -5.74
CA PRO A 89 -29.45 0.71 -5.66
C PRO A 89 -28.90 0.31 -7.04
N GLY A 90 -27.61 0.57 -7.28
CA GLY A 90 -26.96 0.29 -8.56
C GLY A 90 -27.42 1.17 -9.73
N ARG A 91 -28.22 2.22 -9.46
CA ARG A 91 -28.79 3.12 -10.46
C ARG A 91 -28.60 4.59 -10.10
N ALA A 92 -27.54 4.91 -9.36
CA ALA A 92 -27.21 6.29 -9.05
C ALA A 92 -26.95 7.08 -10.34
N THR A 93 -27.47 8.30 -10.38
CA THR A 93 -27.36 9.21 -11.53
C THR A 93 -25.95 9.79 -11.63
N ILE A 94 -25.59 10.29 -12.81
CA ILE A 94 -24.27 10.87 -13.06
C ILE A 94 -23.90 12.01 -12.09
N ASN A 95 -24.90 12.67 -11.48
CA ASN A 95 -24.68 13.83 -10.61
C ASN A 95 -24.43 13.51 -9.14
N GLU A 96 -24.64 12.26 -8.69
CA GLU A 96 -24.57 11.90 -7.27
C GLU A 96 -23.57 10.78 -6.96
N ARG A 97 -22.97 10.19 -8.00
CA ARG A 97 -22.31 8.88 -7.91
C ARG A 97 -20.79 8.93 -7.84
N PHE A 98 -20.19 10.07 -8.15
CA PHE A 98 -18.75 10.14 -8.29
C PHE A 98 -18.02 10.24 -6.95
N LEU A 99 -17.16 9.26 -6.73
CA LEU A 99 -16.12 9.30 -5.71
C LEU A 99 -14.82 8.79 -6.33
N ARG A 100 -13.90 9.71 -6.65
CA ARG A 100 -12.66 9.42 -7.38
C ARG A 100 -11.88 8.24 -6.79
N GLU A 101 -11.66 8.23 -5.49
CA GLU A 101 -10.91 7.17 -4.81
C GLU A 101 -11.55 5.78 -5.02
N ALA A 102 -12.87 5.67 -4.81
CA ALA A 102 -13.57 4.39 -5.02
C ALA A 102 -13.58 3.95 -6.48
N TYR A 103 -13.68 4.88 -7.43
CA TYR A 103 -13.61 4.58 -8.85
C TYR A 103 -12.27 3.97 -9.24
N LEU A 104 -11.17 4.62 -8.84
CA LEU A 104 -9.83 4.13 -9.14
C LEU A 104 -9.55 2.81 -8.42
N GLN A 105 -9.92 2.69 -7.15
CA GLN A 105 -9.71 1.47 -6.36
C GLN A 105 -10.49 0.29 -6.92
N GLY A 106 -11.76 0.49 -7.28
CA GLY A 106 -12.61 -0.57 -7.80
C GLY A 106 -12.29 -0.96 -9.24
N LEU A 107 -11.76 -0.03 -10.06
CA LEU A 107 -11.19 -0.37 -11.37
C LEU A 107 -10.00 -1.32 -11.23
N LEU A 108 -9.14 -1.09 -10.24
CA LEU A 108 -7.97 -1.93 -9.95
C LEU A 108 -8.32 -3.25 -9.24
N THR A 109 -9.50 -3.35 -8.65
CA THR A 109 -9.95 -4.54 -7.93
C THR A 109 -10.46 -5.61 -8.90
N ASN A 110 -9.90 -6.82 -8.78
CA ASN A 110 -10.29 -8.00 -9.56
C ASN A 110 -10.86 -9.09 -8.65
N ASN A 111 -12.19 -9.19 -8.60
CA ASN A 111 -12.89 -10.17 -7.76
C ASN A 111 -12.69 -11.62 -8.22
N ASN A 112 -12.29 -11.86 -9.47
CA ASN A 112 -12.15 -13.22 -10.03
C ASN A 112 -10.83 -13.89 -9.64
N ASN A 113 -9.79 -13.10 -9.34
CA ASN A 113 -8.49 -13.63 -8.94
C ASN A 113 -7.85 -12.73 -7.86
N PRO A 114 -8.24 -12.88 -6.58
CA PRO A 114 -7.72 -12.06 -5.49
C PRO A 114 -6.20 -12.22 -5.31
N PHE A 115 -5.61 -13.35 -5.67
CA PHE A 115 -4.15 -13.55 -5.61
C PHE A 115 -3.37 -12.67 -6.59
N SER A 116 -4.04 -12.13 -7.62
CA SER A 116 -3.46 -11.19 -8.57
C SER A 116 -3.56 -9.73 -8.13
N ALA A 117 -4.10 -9.44 -6.94
CA ALA A 117 -4.25 -8.07 -6.45
C ALA A 117 -2.90 -7.35 -6.40
N THR A 118 -2.86 -6.13 -6.92
CA THR A 118 -1.70 -5.21 -6.83
C THR A 118 -2.01 -3.99 -5.96
N THR A 119 -3.29 -3.83 -5.61
CA THR A 119 -3.80 -2.79 -4.71
C THR A 119 -4.76 -3.42 -3.69
N VAL A 120 -5.04 -2.73 -2.60
CA VAL A 120 -5.98 -3.19 -1.57
C VAL A 120 -7.37 -3.40 -2.20
N PRO A 121 -7.97 -4.60 -2.15
CA PRO A 121 -9.27 -4.82 -2.77
C PRO A 121 -10.38 -3.93 -2.19
N LEU A 122 -11.12 -3.26 -3.08
CA LEU A 122 -12.36 -2.57 -2.75
C LEU A 122 -13.50 -3.61 -2.62
N ARG A 123 -14.24 -3.56 -1.52
CA ARG A 123 -15.46 -4.34 -1.34
C ARG A 123 -16.69 -3.58 -1.82
N GLY A 124 -16.73 -2.27 -1.58
CA GLY A 124 -17.80 -1.40 -2.02
C GLY A 124 -17.62 0.02 -1.52
N PHE A 125 -18.55 0.89 -1.87
CA PHE A 125 -18.60 2.27 -1.39
C PHE A 125 -20.03 2.81 -1.40
N LYS A 126 -20.28 3.88 -0.65
CA LYS A 126 -21.59 4.53 -0.59
C LYS A 126 -21.53 5.97 -0.08
N ARG A 127 -22.68 6.66 -0.14
CA ARG A 127 -22.91 7.91 0.56
C ARG A 127 -23.06 7.69 2.07
N GLY A 128 -22.44 8.56 2.85
CA GLY A 128 -22.64 8.63 4.29
C GLY A 128 -23.85 9.49 4.66
N HIS A 129 -24.14 9.60 5.96
CA HIS A 129 -25.39 10.21 6.46
C HIS A 129 -25.39 11.73 6.61
N LEU A 130 -24.23 12.38 6.57
CA LEU A 130 -24.11 13.78 6.96
C LEU A 130 -23.06 14.51 6.13
N ASP A 131 -23.56 15.25 5.14
CA ASP A 131 -22.77 16.28 4.47
C ASP A 131 -22.55 17.46 5.42
N ILE A 132 -21.37 18.07 5.36
CA ILE A 132 -20.98 19.16 6.26
C ILE A 132 -20.70 20.44 5.49
N PRO A 133 -21.00 21.62 6.06
CA PRO A 133 -20.57 22.89 5.48
C PRO A 133 -19.04 22.95 5.38
N SER A 134 -18.54 23.60 4.34
CA SER A 134 -17.12 23.86 4.15
C SER A 134 -16.93 25.30 3.69
N SER A 135 -15.96 25.99 4.29
CA SER A 135 -15.52 27.29 3.81
C SER A 135 -14.49 27.10 2.70
N LYS A 136 -14.76 27.61 1.51
CA LYS A 136 -13.76 27.69 0.43
C LYS A 136 -12.78 28.84 0.69
N ARG A 137 -11.61 28.81 0.03
CA ARG A 137 -10.56 29.83 0.19
C ARG A 137 -11.01 31.24 -0.21
N ASP A 138 -12.00 31.35 -1.10
CA ASP A 138 -12.61 32.60 -1.55
C ASP A 138 -13.70 33.14 -0.61
N GLY A 139 -13.93 32.48 0.54
CA GLY A 139 -14.96 32.86 1.51
C GLY A 139 -16.36 32.33 1.19
N SER A 140 -16.56 31.67 0.04
CA SER A 140 -17.83 31.04 -0.29
C SER A 140 -18.10 29.80 0.55
N GLN A 141 -19.38 29.54 0.81
CA GLN A 141 -19.82 28.32 1.49
C GLN A 141 -20.00 27.21 0.44
N GLY A 142 -19.34 26.08 0.66
CA GLY A 142 -19.52 24.84 -0.08
C GLY A 142 -20.02 23.72 0.84
N ILE A 143 -20.32 22.56 0.26
CA ILE A 143 -20.72 21.36 0.99
C ILE A 143 -19.62 20.31 0.77
N LYS A 144 -19.19 19.67 1.86
CA LYS A 144 -18.39 18.46 1.80
C LYS A 144 -19.30 17.25 1.92
N SER A 145 -19.24 16.43 0.88
CA SER A 145 -19.96 15.18 0.78
C SER A 145 -19.35 14.10 1.68
N HIS A 146 -20.18 13.45 2.51
CA HIS A 146 -19.72 12.29 3.27
C HIS A 146 -19.77 11.02 2.42
N TRP A 147 -18.64 10.31 2.37
CA TRP A 147 -18.50 9.03 1.69
C TRP A 147 -17.90 7.98 2.61
N ARG A 148 -18.23 6.73 2.31
CA ARG A 148 -17.67 5.56 2.97
C ARG A 148 -17.15 4.56 1.95
N ILE A 149 -15.93 4.08 2.17
CA ILE A 149 -15.22 3.09 1.33
C ILE A 149 -14.96 1.84 2.19
N TYR A 150 -15.30 0.66 1.68
CA TYR A 150 -15.14 -0.63 2.36
C TYR A 150 -14.04 -1.42 1.65
N MET A 151 -13.06 -1.91 2.39
CA MET A 151 -11.86 -2.57 1.86
C MET A 151 -11.52 -3.82 2.65
N ASP A 152 -10.70 -4.70 2.06
CA ASP A 152 -10.08 -5.80 2.78
C ASP A 152 -9.18 -5.30 3.93
N PHE A 153 -9.21 -6.01 5.06
CA PHE A 153 -8.30 -5.75 6.18
C PHE A 153 -6.98 -6.50 6.01
N LEU A 154 -5.88 -5.74 5.88
CA LEU A 154 -4.53 -6.28 5.73
C LEU A 154 -3.78 -6.18 7.07
N HIS A 155 -3.77 -7.28 7.83
CA HIS A 155 -3.26 -7.33 9.21
C HIS A 155 -1.73 -7.38 9.31
N ALA A 156 -1.01 -7.65 8.22
CA ALA A 156 0.46 -7.60 8.28
C ALA A 156 0.98 -6.14 8.35
N GLY A 157 0.10 -5.14 8.34
CA GLY A 157 0.46 -3.74 8.57
C GLY A 157 0.91 -3.05 7.29
N ASP A 158 1.86 -2.12 7.43
CA ASP A 158 2.37 -1.30 6.34
C ASP A 158 3.90 -1.32 6.28
N LEU A 159 4.43 -0.93 5.13
CA LEU A 159 5.86 -0.91 4.88
C LEU A 159 6.59 0.11 5.75
N LYS A 160 5.93 1.21 6.15
CA LYS A 160 6.49 2.19 7.11
C LYS A 160 6.81 1.51 8.44
N THR A 161 5.87 0.77 9.00
CA THR A 161 6.00 0.05 10.26
C THR A 161 7.09 -1.02 10.16
N LEU A 162 7.16 -1.73 9.03
CA LEU A 162 8.23 -2.70 8.76
C LEU A 162 9.61 -2.03 8.79
N ILE A 163 9.76 -0.89 8.10
CA ILE A 163 11.00 -0.11 8.09
C ILE A 163 11.38 0.35 9.51
N GLU A 164 10.42 0.88 10.27
CA GLU A 164 10.64 1.30 11.67
C GLU A 164 11.10 0.14 12.55
N ARG A 165 10.61 -1.07 12.32
CA ARG A 165 10.99 -2.25 13.10
C ARG A 165 12.41 -2.69 12.81
N HIS A 166 12.85 -2.60 11.57
CA HIS A 166 14.24 -2.83 11.19
C HIS A 166 15.19 -1.71 11.65
N SER A 167 14.68 -0.49 11.86
CA SER A 167 15.49 0.64 12.34
C SER A 167 15.74 0.61 13.86
N ILE A 168 15.06 -0.26 14.61
CA ILE A 168 15.32 -0.46 16.04
C ILE A 168 16.61 -1.25 16.20
N ALA A 169 17.56 -0.69 16.96
CA ALA A 169 18.80 -1.36 17.29
C ALA A 169 18.59 -2.51 18.30
N ASP A 170 19.33 -3.60 18.12
CA ASP A 170 19.39 -4.70 19.07
C ASP A 170 20.12 -4.29 20.38
N ARG A 171 20.27 -5.25 21.30
CA ARG A 171 20.97 -5.02 22.58
C ARG A 171 22.44 -4.59 22.42
N ASN A 172 23.03 -4.80 21.25
CA ASN A 172 24.39 -4.43 20.91
C ASN A 172 24.47 -3.13 20.10
N GLY A 173 23.35 -2.40 19.95
CA GLY A 173 23.29 -1.17 19.16
C GLY A 173 23.26 -1.41 17.64
N ARG A 174 23.04 -2.64 17.16
CA ARG A 174 23.04 -2.97 15.73
C ARG A 174 21.63 -2.97 15.17
N LYS A 175 21.41 -2.24 14.07
CA LYS A 175 20.17 -2.32 13.30
C LYS A 175 20.24 -3.51 12.34
N THR A 176 19.10 -4.14 12.07
CA THR A 176 19.02 -5.27 11.14
C THR A 176 18.64 -4.75 9.74
N PRO A 177 19.51 -4.86 8.72
CA PRO A 177 19.15 -4.51 7.36
C PRO A 177 17.91 -5.27 6.89
N ILE A 178 17.10 -4.68 6.01
CA ILE A 178 16.04 -5.43 5.35
C ILE A 178 16.70 -6.39 4.35
N PRO A 179 16.30 -7.67 4.29
CA PRO A 179 16.80 -8.61 3.30
C PRO A 179 16.66 -8.08 1.88
N GLU A 180 17.76 -8.08 1.13
CA GLU A 180 17.74 -7.70 -0.28
C GLU A 180 16.74 -8.53 -1.11
N PRO A 181 16.59 -9.87 -0.91
CA PRO A 181 15.52 -10.63 -1.58
C PRO A 181 14.12 -10.07 -1.34
N TYR A 182 13.84 -9.54 -0.13
CA TYR A 182 12.56 -8.93 0.17
C TYR A 182 12.40 -7.57 -0.50
N ILE A 183 13.47 -6.77 -0.57
CA ILE A 183 13.45 -5.50 -1.32
C ILE A 183 13.15 -5.76 -2.80
N TRP A 184 13.76 -6.77 -3.42
CA TRP A 184 13.47 -7.16 -4.78
C TRP A 184 12.00 -7.59 -4.95
N TRP A 185 11.46 -8.37 -4.02
CA TRP A 185 10.04 -8.74 -4.04
C TRP A 185 9.11 -7.52 -3.96
N VAL A 186 9.40 -6.58 -3.06
CA VAL A 186 8.64 -5.34 -2.94
C VAL A 186 8.72 -4.52 -4.23
N PHE A 187 9.91 -4.43 -4.83
CA PHE A 187 10.11 -3.71 -6.07
C PHE A 187 9.34 -4.36 -7.23
N THR A 188 9.34 -5.70 -7.33
CA THR A 188 8.54 -6.45 -8.30
C THR A 188 7.06 -6.12 -8.17
N CYS A 189 6.50 -6.24 -6.96
CA CYS A 189 5.08 -5.97 -6.71
C CYS A 189 4.68 -4.53 -7.04
N ILE A 190 5.52 -3.55 -6.68
CA ILE A 190 5.28 -2.14 -7.03
C ILE A 190 5.33 -1.97 -8.54
N ALA A 191 6.33 -2.50 -9.25
CA ALA A 191 6.44 -2.37 -10.70
C ALA A 191 5.26 -3.03 -11.44
N GLU A 192 4.80 -4.19 -10.97
CA GLU A 192 3.60 -4.85 -11.48
C GLU A 192 2.34 -4.01 -11.22
N ALA A 193 2.24 -3.37 -10.05
CA ALA A 193 1.17 -2.44 -9.75
C ALA A 193 1.20 -1.21 -10.67
N LEU A 194 2.38 -0.66 -10.95
CA LEU A 194 2.53 0.48 -11.86
C LEU A 194 2.13 0.14 -13.29
N LEU A 195 2.53 -1.03 -13.79
CA LEU A 195 2.09 -1.53 -15.09
C LEU A 195 0.57 -1.78 -15.11
N ARG A 196 0.02 -2.26 -13.99
CA ARG A 196 -1.43 -2.47 -13.86
C ARG A 196 -2.19 -1.15 -13.95
N LEU A 197 -1.72 -0.08 -13.28
CA LEU A 197 -2.33 1.25 -13.31
C LEU A 197 -2.49 1.80 -14.74
N GLU A 198 -1.50 1.57 -15.61
CA GLU A 198 -1.58 1.95 -17.03
C GLU A 198 -2.55 1.03 -17.79
N SER A 199 -2.38 -0.29 -17.68
CA SER A 199 -3.18 -1.23 -18.47
C SER A 199 -4.67 -1.18 -18.14
N VAL A 200 -5.08 -1.00 -16.88
CA VAL A 200 -6.52 -0.94 -16.54
C VAL A 200 -7.19 0.31 -17.07
N VAL A 201 -6.50 1.45 -16.99
CA VAL A 201 -7.09 2.71 -17.39
C VAL A 201 -7.19 2.75 -18.91
N GLN A 202 -6.20 2.25 -19.64
CA GLN A 202 -6.21 2.18 -21.10
C GLN A 202 -7.21 1.15 -21.66
N ALA A 203 -7.54 0.10 -20.89
CA ALA A 203 -8.49 -0.94 -21.30
C ALA A 203 -9.95 -0.63 -20.95
N ARG A 204 -10.23 0.46 -20.21
CA ARG A 204 -11.59 0.73 -19.71
C ARG A 204 -12.56 1.12 -20.83
N PRO A 205 -13.88 0.89 -20.65
CA PRO A 205 -14.89 1.47 -21.53
C PRO A 205 -14.74 2.99 -21.59
N ASN A 206 -14.70 3.55 -22.80
CA ASN A 206 -14.48 4.99 -23.04
C ASN A 206 -13.08 5.52 -22.66
N ALA A 207 -12.05 4.66 -22.62
CA ALA A 207 -10.66 5.13 -22.65
C ALA A 207 -10.41 6.04 -23.88
N ARG A 208 -9.42 6.94 -23.75
CA ARG A 208 -8.95 7.76 -24.87
C ARG A 208 -8.49 6.87 -26.03
N GLN A 209 -8.75 7.30 -27.27
CA GLN A 209 -8.38 6.54 -28.48
C GLN A 209 -6.86 6.40 -28.62
N GLU A 210 -6.14 7.39 -28.12
CA GLU A 210 -4.69 7.48 -28.13
C GLU A 210 -4.03 6.49 -27.16
N GLN A 211 -4.79 5.89 -26.23
CA GLN A 211 -4.30 4.93 -25.21
C GLN A 211 -3.11 5.47 -24.39
N ASP A 212 -3.08 6.79 -24.19
CA ASP A 212 -2.02 7.55 -23.51
C ASP A 212 -2.34 7.86 -22.04
N GLN A 213 -3.42 7.28 -21.51
CA GLN A 213 -3.87 7.56 -20.16
C GLN A 213 -3.10 6.74 -19.13
N VAL A 214 -2.87 7.35 -17.97
CA VAL A 214 -2.21 6.73 -16.81
C VAL A 214 -2.97 7.09 -15.54
N ILE A 215 -2.85 6.25 -14.51
CA ILE A 215 -3.25 6.64 -13.15
C ILE A 215 -2.00 7.13 -12.42
N ALA A 216 -1.92 8.43 -12.15
CA ALA A 216 -0.86 8.99 -11.30
C ALA A 216 -1.28 8.90 -9.84
N LEU A 217 -0.45 8.28 -8.99
CA LEU A 217 -0.78 8.00 -7.60
C LEU A 217 -0.68 9.24 -6.71
N ILE A 218 0.35 10.06 -6.96
CA ILE A 218 0.69 11.32 -6.24
C ILE A 218 1.17 11.12 -4.81
N ASP A 219 0.65 10.14 -4.07
CA ASP A 219 0.97 9.89 -2.66
C ASP A 219 1.54 8.49 -2.40
N MET A 220 2.42 7.97 -3.27
CA MET A 220 3.12 6.71 -3.00
C MET A 220 4.25 6.95 -1.98
N LYS A 221 4.11 6.32 -0.81
CA LYS A 221 5.07 6.31 0.30
C LYS A 221 4.97 4.98 1.07
N PRO A 222 5.96 4.60 1.91
CA PRO A 222 5.90 3.36 2.68
C PRO A 222 4.64 3.19 3.54
N GLY A 223 4.06 4.27 4.05
CA GLY A 223 2.81 4.20 4.84
C GLY A 223 1.56 3.86 4.02
N ASN A 224 1.62 4.05 2.69
CA ASN A 224 0.53 3.75 1.76
C ASN A 224 0.78 2.43 0.99
N ILE A 225 1.68 1.59 1.49
CA ILE A 225 1.91 0.23 0.97
C ILE A 225 1.62 -0.75 2.10
N LEU A 226 0.47 -1.41 2.00
CA LEU A 226 0.00 -2.37 2.99
C LEU A 226 0.52 -3.77 2.68
N LEU A 227 0.64 -4.60 3.72
CA LEU A 227 1.23 -5.92 3.64
C LEU A 227 0.13 -6.99 3.77
N GLU A 228 0.01 -7.84 2.76
CA GLU A 228 -0.90 -8.99 2.73
C GLU A 228 -0.21 -10.27 3.23
N ASP A 229 -0.93 -11.05 4.04
CA ASP A 229 -0.48 -12.36 4.54
C ASP A 229 -0.74 -13.53 3.62
N ARG A 230 -1.67 -13.38 2.67
CA ARG A 230 -1.98 -14.38 1.66
C ARG A 230 -0.82 -14.38 0.68
N ARG A 231 0.17 -15.19 1.00
CA ARG A 231 1.44 -15.29 0.27
C ARG A 231 1.18 -16.08 -1.00
N GLY A 232 1.44 -15.45 -2.14
CA GLY A 232 1.37 -16.12 -3.44
C GLY A 232 2.48 -17.16 -3.60
N ASP A 233 2.54 -17.79 -4.77
CA ASP A 233 3.56 -18.80 -5.07
C ASP A 233 4.98 -18.20 -5.22
N GLN A 234 5.06 -16.89 -5.45
CA GLN A 234 6.31 -16.15 -5.57
C GLN A 234 6.65 -15.48 -4.24
N TYR A 235 7.86 -15.73 -3.74
CA TYR A 235 8.32 -15.25 -2.42
C TYR A 235 7.36 -15.61 -1.27
N PRO A 236 6.97 -16.90 -1.13
CA PRO A 236 5.91 -17.34 -0.22
C PRO A 236 6.27 -17.20 1.27
N VAL A 237 7.50 -16.77 1.59
CA VAL A 237 7.94 -16.47 2.95
C VAL A 237 7.66 -15.03 3.33
N TYR A 238 7.62 -14.13 2.37
CA TYR A 238 7.50 -12.71 2.63
C TYR A 238 6.05 -12.24 2.45
N PRO A 239 5.59 -11.24 3.24
CA PRO A 239 4.28 -10.65 2.99
C PRO A 239 4.28 -9.91 1.65
N LYS A 240 3.16 -9.99 0.93
CA LYS A 240 3.01 -9.35 -0.37
C LYS A 240 2.60 -7.88 -0.18
N PRO A 241 3.35 -6.89 -0.70
CA PRO A 241 2.95 -5.50 -0.61
C PRO A 241 1.87 -5.17 -1.65
N LEU A 242 0.87 -4.40 -1.23
CA LEU A 242 -0.22 -3.89 -2.05
C LEU A 242 -0.28 -2.36 -1.92
N LEU A 243 -0.43 -1.66 -3.04
CA LEU A 243 -0.64 -0.21 -3.00
C LEU A 243 -2.00 0.12 -2.38
N SER A 244 -2.07 1.20 -1.62
CA SER A 244 -3.28 1.69 -0.95
C SER A 244 -3.39 3.21 -1.06
N ASP A 245 -4.54 3.73 -0.62
CA ASP A 245 -4.83 5.16 -0.52
C ASP A 245 -4.72 5.92 -1.85
N LEU A 246 -5.74 5.76 -2.70
CA LEU A 246 -5.86 6.44 -4.00
C LEU A 246 -6.55 7.81 -3.89
N GLY A 247 -6.64 8.39 -2.68
CA GLY A 247 -7.37 9.65 -2.43
C GLY A 247 -6.84 10.85 -3.23
N ALA A 248 -5.52 10.88 -3.44
CA ALA A 248 -4.82 11.91 -4.21
C ALA A 248 -4.64 11.55 -5.70
N SER A 249 -5.06 10.35 -6.12
CA SER A 249 -4.75 9.84 -7.45
C SER A 249 -5.67 10.39 -8.53
N HIS A 250 -5.17 10.48 -9.76
CA HIS A 250 -5.91 11.01 -10.92
C HIS A 250 -5.63 10.20 -12.19
N ILE A 251 -6.63 10.10 -13.08
CA ILE A 251 -6.42 9.71 -14.47
C ILE A 251 -5.87 10.91 -15.24
N LEU A 252 -4.68 10.77 -15.82
CA LEU A 252 -3.96 11.84 -16.52
C LEU A 252 -3.48 11.37 -17.91
N TYR A 253 -3.12 12.33 -18.75
CA TYR A 253 -2.33 12.14 -19.98
C TYR A 253 -1.41 13.37 -20.17
N LYS A 254 -0.39 13.28 -21.04
CA LYS A 254 0.69 14.29 -21.11
C LYS A 254 0.18 15.70 -21.46
N GLU A 255 -0.78 15.79 -22.36
CA GLU A 255 -1.38 17.03 -22.85
C GLU A 255 -2.68 17.40 -22.10
N ASP A 256 -2.87 16.86 -20.89
CA ASP A 256 -4.07 17.13 -20.10
C ASP A 256 -4.12 18.60 -19.64
N PRO A 257 -5.11 19.40 -20.11
CA PRO A 257 -5.18 20.82 -19.80
C PRO A 257 -5.44 21.07 -18.31
N LEU A 258 -6.02 20.12 -17.57
CA LEU A 258 -6.24 20.24 -16.12
C LEU A 258 -4.93 20.11 -15.32
N GLN A 259 -3.82 19.74 -15.96
CA GLN A 259 -2.50 19.85 -15.36
C GLN A 259 -1.97 21.29 -15.37
N GLU A 260 -2.56 22.21 -16.13
CA GLU A 260 -2.16 23.63 -16.12
C GLU A 260 -2.70 24.36 -14.89
N GLN A 261 -1.84 25.16 -14.24
CA GLN A 261 -2.11 25.76 -12.92
C GLN A 261 -3.30 26.73 -12.89
N HIS A 262 -3.50 27.48 -13.96
CA HIS A 262 -4.52 28.53 -14.02
C HIS A 262 -5.88 28.02 -14.49
N VAL A 263 -5.99 26.71 -14.71
CA VAL A 263 -7.24 26.08 -15.10
C VAL A 263 -8.03 25.73 -13.84
N GLU A 264 -9.29 26.18 -13.81
CA GLU A 264 -10.22 25.81 -12.76
C GLU A 264 -10.39 24.28 -12.72
N GLY A 265 -10.30 23.69 -11.52
CA GLY A 265 -10.32 22.24 -11.36
C GLY A 265 -8.97 21.55 -11.60
N SER A 266 -7.86 22.30 -11.60
CA SER A 266 -6.52 21.69 -11.69
C SER A 266 -6.25 20.68 -10.57
N TYR A 267 -5.47 19.66 -10.90
CA TYR A 267 -5.27 18.51 -10.03
C TYR A 267 -4.50 18.85 -8.75
N PHE A 268 -4.59 17.95 -7.76
CA PHE A 268 -3.75 18.03 -6.58
C PHE A 268 -2.33 17.52 -6.89
N HIS A 269 -1.31 18.33 -6.64
CA HIS A 269 0.10 17.97 -6.86
C HIS A 269 0.88 17.68 -5.56
N GLY A 270 0.22 17.70 -4.40
CA GLY A 270 0.91 17.59 -3.11
C GLY A 270 1.38 16.16 -2.80
N ALA A 271 2.65 16.00 -2.47
CA ALA A 271 3.20 14.78 -1.90
C ALA A 271 3.65 15.02 -0.44
N PRO A 272 3.87 13.96 0.35
CA PRO A 272 4.53 14.06 1.64
C PRO A 272 6.01 14.45 1.45
N PRO A 273 6.62 15.18 2.41
CA PRO A 273 8.04 15.51 2.36
C PRO A 273 8.93 14.26 2.18
N GLY A 274 9.91 14.35 1.28
CA GLY A 274 10.79 13.26 0.89
C GLY A 274 10.31 12.45 -0.34
N PHE A 275 9.09 12.70 -0.85
CA PHE A 275 8.49 11.93 -1.94
C PHE A 275 8.07 12.78 -3.15
N PHE A 276 8.31 14.08 -3.13
CA PHE A 276 8.06 14.94 -4.29
C PHE A 276 9.00 14.57 -5.44
N ALA A 277 8.42 14.30 -6.61
CA ALA A 277 9.18 14.25 -7.86
C ALA A 277 9.48 15.68 -8.35
N PRO A 278 10.58 15.90 -9.10
CA PRO A 278 10.97 17.22 -9.61
C PRO A 278 9.90 17.92 -10.47
N GLU A 279 9.02 17.15 -11.12
CA GLU A 279 7.91 17.67 -11.91
C GLU A 279 6.65 18.00 -11.09
N MET A 280 6.61 17.64 -9.80
CA MET A 280 5.49 17.95 -8.91
C MET A 280 5.55 19.39 -8.40
N ARG A 281 4.39 19.99 -8.15
CA ARG A 281 4.29 21.35 -7.61
C ARG A 281 4.29 21.30 -6.08
N ARG A 282 5.13 22.13 -5.47
CA ARG A 282 5.29 22.26 -4.02
C ARG A 282 4.75 23.61 -3.57
N ASP A 283 3.83 23.63 -2.60
CA ASP A 283 3.43 24.87 -1.93
C ASP A 283 4.54 25.25 -0.94
N THR A 284 5.09 26.45 -1.07
CA THR A 284 6.12 26.95 -0.16
C THR A 284 5.69 28.30 0.39
N LYS A 285 6.33 28.74 1.48
CA LYS A 285 6.10 30.09 2.04
C LYS A 285 6.41 31.23 1.05
N TRP A 286 7.11 30.95 -0.04
CA TRP A 286 7.48 31.90 -1.10
C TRP A 286 6.63 31.75 -2.37
N GLY A 287 5.56 30.96 -2.31
CA GLY A 287 4.75 30.58 -3.47
C GLY A 287 5.05 29.16 -3.95
N TRP A 288 4.60 28.84 -5.16
CA TRP A 288 4.73 27.50 -5.72
C TRP A 288 6.10 27.28 -6.35
N LEU A 289 6.70 26.13 -6.07
CA LEU A 289 7.93 25.66 -6.70
C LEU A 289 7.63 24.45 -7.58
N GLN A 290 8.16 24.43 -8.79
CA GLN A 290 8.21 23.27 -9.67
C GLN A 290 9.59 23.24 -10.32
N GLU A 291 10.40 22.23 -10.00
CA GLU A 291 11.78 22.16 -10.45
C GLU A 291 11.88 21.89 -11.95
N ILE A 292 10.98 21.06 -12.49
CA ILE A 292 10.94 20.71 -13.91
C ILE A 292 9.53 20.93 -14.47
N LYS A 293 9.44 21.68 -15.56
CA LYS A 293 8.19 21.90 -16.31
C LYS A 293 7.87 20.70 -17.21
N LYS A 294 7.50 19.58 -16.62
CA LYS A 294 6.96 18.39 -17.28
C LYS A 294 5.61 18.02 -16.63
N PRO A 295 4.68 17.38 -17.35
CA PRO A 295 3.42 16.94 -16.76
C PRO A 295 3.67 15.80 -15.76
N LEU A 296 2.71 15.61 -14.87
CA LEU A 296 2.59 14.40 -14.08
C LEU A 296 2.22 13.24 -15.01
N TYR A 297 2.90 12.11 -14.85
CA TYR A 297 2.70 10.93 -15.66
C TYR A 297 3.24 9.69 -14.94
N SER A 298 3.35 8.53 -15.61
CA SER A 298 3.89 7.30 -15.01
C SER A 298 5.29 7.45 -14.44
N TRP A 299 6.12 8.34 -15.00
CA TRP A 299 7.45 8.65 -14.46
C TRP A 299 7.41 9.24 -13.05
N THR A 300 6.29 9.85 -12.63
CA THR A 300 6.08 10.36 -11.28
C THR A 300 5.89 9.20 -10.31
N ASN A 301 5.12 8.20 -10.70
CA ASN A 301 4.97 6.97 -9.93
C ASN A 301 6.32 6.22 -9.80
N VAL A 302 7.10 6.16 -10.88
CA VAL A 302 8.43 5.53 -10.89
C VAL A 302 9.39 6.23 -9.93
N TRP A 303 9.38 7.57 -9.88
CA TRP A 303 10.16 8.33 -8.89
C TRP A 303 9.80 7.93 -7.45
N GLN A 304 8.51 7.93 -7.13
CA GLN A 304 8.03 7.60 -5.78
C GLN A 304 8.29 6.13 -5.40
N ALA A 305 8.26 5.22 -6.38
CA ALA A 305 8.70 3.84 -6.20
C ALA A 305 10.19 3.80 -5.82
N GLY A 306 11.06 4.51 -6.54
CA GLY A 306 12.47 4.65 -6.21
C GLY A 306 12.71 5.19 -4.79
N ARG A 307 11.99 6.26 -4.40
CA ARG A 307 12.04 6.84 -3.05
C ARG A 307 11.61 5.85 -1.97
N THR A 308 10.57 5.06 -2.23
CA THR A 308 10.07 4.02 -1.32
C THR A 308 11.09 2.90 -1.13
N ILE A 309 11.72 2.43 -2.20
CA ILE A 309 12.78 1.41 -2.10
C ILE A 309 14.01 1.97 -1.39
N GLU A 310 14.41 3.22 -1.66
CA GLU A 310 15.52 3.86 -0.95
C GLU A 310 15.24 4.00 0.56
N CYS A 311 14.00 4.30 0.94
CA CYS A 311 13.55 4.30 2.34
C CYS A 311 13.79 2.95 3.02
N MET A 312 13.47 1.84 2.34
CA MET A 312 13.78 0.49 2.82
C MET A 312 15.28 0.26 2.97
N MET A 313 16.07 0.67 1.97
CA MET A 313 17.52 0.49 2.00
C MET A 313 18.19 1.31 3.10
N ARG A 314 17.69 2.50 3.43
CA ARG A 314 18.25 3.39 4.46
C ARG A 314 17.67 3.18 5.86
N LEU A 315 16.63 2.36 5.99
CA LEU A 315 15.84 2.23 7.22
C LEU A 315 15.25 3.57 7.69
N GLN A 316 14.78 4.38 6.75
CA GLN A 316 14.18 5.69 6.98
C GLN A 316 12.77 5.70 6.40
N VAL A 317 11.80 6.27 7.11
CA VAL A 317 10.39 6.34 6.63
C VAL A 317 10.11 7.50 5.69
N LYS A 318 11.08 8.41 5.55
CA LYS A 318 11.13 9.53 4.62
C LYS A 318 12.60 9.89 4.39
N LEU A 319 12.93 10.47 3.24
CA LEU A 319 14.29 10.91 2.96
C LEU A 319 14.48 12.35 3.44
N ASP A 320 15.45 12.52 4.34
CA ASP A 320 15.71 13.78 5.06
C ASP A 320 16.42 14.85 4.21
N HIS A 321 16.82 14.54 2.97
CA HIS A 321 17.45 15.51 2.05
C HIS A 321 16.55 16.72 1.72
N GLU A 322 15.29 16.72 2.18
CA GLU A 322 14.33 17.81 2.02
C GLU A 322 13.96 18.49 3.35
N LYS A 323 14.71 18.26 4.46
CA LYS A 323 14.42 18.87 5.77
C LYS A 323 14.34 20.41 5.73
N ASP A 324 14.97 21.04 4.74
CA ASP A 324 14.92 22.47 4.50
C ASP A 324 14.73 22.79 3.00
N SER A 325 13.53 22.64 2.44
CA SER A 325 13.05 23.44 1.28
C SER A 325 14.01 23.67 0.08
N LEU A 326 14.87 22.71 -0.26
CA LEU A 326 15.89 22.91 -1.31
C LEU A 326 15.73 21.85 -2.39
N ILE A 327 15.06 22.29 -3.47
CA ILE A 327 15.24 21.96 -4.89
C ILE A 327 15.84 20.56 -5.13
N CYS A 328 15.06 19.67 -5.73
CA CYS A 328 15.62 18.50 -6.39
C CYS A 328 16.22 18.92 -7.74
N ASP A 329 17.41 19.52 -7.74
CA ASP A 329 18.12 20.01 -8.94
C ASP A 329 19.08 18.98 -9.57
N LYS A 330 19.21 17.81 -8.94
CA LYS A 330 20.11 16.74 -9.38
C LYS A 330 19.47 15.36 -9.24
N ASN A 331 20.10 14.39 -9.89
CA ASN A 331 19.76 12.98 -9.72
C ASN A 331 19.93 12.54 -8.26
N SER A 332 19.27 11.46 -7.85
CA SER A 332 19.45 10.89 -6.51
C SER A 332 20.95 10.64 -6.20
N PRO A 333 21.44 11.03 -5.01
CA PRO A 333 22.82 10.82 -4.61
C PRO A 333 23.11 9.37 -4.21
N ILE A 334 22.17 8.43 -4.34
CA ILE A 334 22.33 7.04 -3.83
C ILE A 334 23.55 6.30 -4.40
N LYS A 335 24.08 6.70 -5.57
CA LYS A 335 25.34 6.16 -6.10
C LYS A 335 26.59 6.76 -5.44
N GLU A 336 26.54 8.04 -5.10
CA GLU A 336 27.63 8.78 -4.43
C GLU A 336 27.65 8.47 -2.92
N GLU A 337 26.46 8.34 -2.34
CA GLU A 337 26.20 8.03 -0.94
C GLU A 337 25.34 6.76 -0.82
N PRO A 338 25.91 5.56 -1.10
CA PRO A 338 25.21 4.30 -0.94
C PRO A 338 24.63 4.12 0.47
N PRO A 339 23.46 3.47 0.62
CA PRO A 339 22.85 3.23 1.92
C PRO A 339 23.79 2.50 2.88
N ARG A 340 23.95 3.04 4.08
CA ARG A 340 24.75 2.46 5.17
C ARG A 340 23.83 2.18 6.36
N ILE A 341 23.96 0.98 6.94
CA ILE A 341 23.19 0.60 8.11
C ILE A 341 24.07 0.72 9.35
N GLU A 342 23.60 1.52 10.32
CA GLU A 342 24.29 1.73 11.59
C GLU A 342 24.52 0.40 12.33
N GLY A 343 25.75 0.20 12.81
CA GLY A 343 26.17 -1.05 13.44
C GLY A 343 26.48 -2.20 12.47
N CYS A 344 26.35 -2.00 11.15
CA CYS A 344 26.64 -2.98 10.10
C CYS A 344 27.63 -2.45 9.04
N PRO A 345 28.89 -2.13 9.39
CA PRO A 345 29.83 -1.43 8.51
C PRO A 345 30.25 -2.21 7.25
N TYR A 346 30.12 -3.54 7.27
CA TYR A 346 30.45 -4.41 6.13
C TYR A 346 29.24 -4.81 5.29
N PHE A 347 28.02 -4.40 5.70
CA PHE A 347 26.82 -4.67 4.93
C PHE A 347 26.69 -3.69 3.77
N ARG A 348 26.34 -4.19 2.59
CA ARG A 348 26.06 -3.40 1.40
C ARG A 348 25.02 -4.11 0.53
N TYR A 349 24.06 -3.36 0.03
CA TYR A 349 23.15 -3.84 -1.01
C TYR A 349 23.87 -3.97 -2.36
N SER A 350 23.39 -4.83 -3.24
CA SER A 350 23.99 -5.00 -4.57
C SER A 350 24.02 -3.69 -5.38
N ASP A 351 25.03 -3.58 -6.24
CA ASP A 351 25.12 -2.46 -7.19
C ASP A 351 23.97 -2.49 -8.21
N ASP A 352 23.40 -3.67 -8.49
CA ASP A 352 22.23 -3.81 -9.35
C ASP A 352 20.99 -3.13 -8.75
N LEU A 353 20.77 -3.27 -7.43
CA LEU A 353 19.69 -2.61 -6.71
C LEU A 353 19.91 -1.10 -6.63
N ILE A 354 21.13 -0.68 -6.25
CA ILE A 354 21.50 0.75 -6.19
C ILE A 354 21.33 1.43 -7.56
N ASP A 355 21.79 0.80 -8.64
CA ASP A 355 21.65 1.32 -10.00
C ASP A 355 20.18 1.48 -10.40
N LEU A 356 19.34 0.50 -10.09
CA LEU A 356 17.94 0.54 -10.49
C LEU A 356 17.14 1.59 -9.71
N VAL A 357 17.38 1.70 -8.40
CA VAL A 357 16.79 2.75 -7.56
C VAL A 357 17.23 4.14 -8.02
N TRP A 358 18.50 4.29 -8.43
CA TRP A 358 19.00 5.53 -9.02
C TRP A 358 18.32 5.86 -10.36
N ARG A 359 18.11 4.88 -11.25
CA ARG A 359 17.42 5.08 -12.54
C ARG A 359 15.99 5.59 -12.36
N CYS A 360 15.29 5.10 -11.34
CA CYS A 360 13.94 5.56 -11.00
C CYS A 360 13.92 7.02 -10.55
N GLN A 361 15.03 7.51 -10.00
CA GLN A 361 15.18 8.85 -9.43
C GLN A 361 16.09 9.76 -10.27
N ARG A 362 16.04 9.61 -11.60
CA ARG A 362 16.67 10.57 -12.52
C ARG A 362 15.86 11.85 -12.55
N LEU A 363 16.57 12.98 -12.52
CA LEU A 363 16.01 14.33 -12.50
C LEU A 363 15.01 14.50 -13.65
N ASP A 364 15.50 14.31 -14.88
CA ASP A 364 14.68 14.32 -16.09
C ASP A 364 13.69 13.13 -16.08
N PRO A 365 12.36 13.38 -16.10
CA PRO A 365 11.37 12.31 -16.05
C PRO A 365 11.40 11.37 -17.26
N GLU A 366 11.77 11.85 -18.45
CA GLU A 366 11.83 11.04 -19.68
C GLU A 366 12.99 10.05 -19.68
N GLN A 367 13.93 10.25 -18.77
CA GLN A 367 15.11 9.42 -18.60
C GLN A 367 14.89 8.26 -17.61
N ARG A 368 13.78 8.28 -16.86
CA ARG A 368 13.37 7.21 -15.95
C ARG A 368 12.80 6.03 -16.77
N PRO A 369 12.94 4.78 -16.31
CA PRO A 369 12.30 3.66 -16.99
C PRO A 369 10.77 3.79 -16.93
N THR A 370 10.09 3.35 -17.97
CA THR A 370 8.64 3.10 -17.93
C THR A 370 8.31 1.96 -16.95
N PRO A 371 7.05 1.81 -16.49
CA PRO A 371 6.67 0.68 -15.64
C PRO A 371 7.00 -0.70 -16.25
N ALA A 372 6.81 -0.86 -17.56
CA ALA A 372 7.15 -2.09 -18.28
C ALA A 372 8.67 -2.36 -18.28
N GLU A 373 9.47 -1.36 -18.66
CA GLU A 373 10.94 -1.46 -18.65
C GLU A 373 11.48 -1.69 -17.23
N LEU A 374 10.90 -1.04 -16.23
CA LEU A 374 11.27 -1.23 -14.83
C LEU A 374 11.06 -2.69 -14.41
N LEU A 375 9.90 -3.27 -14.73
CA LEU A 375 9.60 -4.66 -14.41
C LEU A 375 10.56 -5.63 -15.11
N GLU A 376 10.91 -5.37 -16.36
CA GLU A 376 11.91 -6.15 -17.11
C GLU A 376 13.31 -6.06 -16.48
N LEU A 377 13.73 -4.84 -16.11
CA LEU A 377 15.00 -4.61 -15.42
C LEU A 377 15.05 -5.32 -14.06
N ILE A 378 13.95 -5.35 -13.31
CA ILE A 378 13.85 -6.11 -12.06
C ILE A 378 14.01 -7.60 -12.34
N ARG A 379 13.23 -8.16 -13.28
CA ARG A 379 13.23 -9.59 -13.59
C ARG A 379 14.59 -10.10 -14.09
N SER A 380 15.33 -9.27 -14.83
CA SER A 380 16.68 -9.62 -15.32
C SER A 380 17.78 -9.56 -14.25
N ARG A 381 17.54 -8.92 -13.10
CA ARG A 381 18.54 -8.71 -12.04
C ARG A 381 18.24 -9.47 -10.74
N ALA A 382 16.97 -9.54 -10.35
CA ALA A 382 16.54 -10.03 -9.03
C ALA A 382 16.95 -11.49 -8.75
N SER A 383 16.93 -12.36 -9.76
CA SER A 383 17.28 -13.79 -9.60
C SER A 383 18.70 -14.04 -9.09
N LYS A 384 19.63 -13.10 -9.33
CA LYS A 384 21.01 -13.17 -8.84
C LYS A 384 21.12 -12.87 -7.34
N HIS A 385 20.15 -12.12 -6.81
CA HIS A 385 20.20 -11.52 -5.47
C HIS A 385 19.15 -12.10 -4.51
N ASN A 386 18.20 -12.87 -5.03
CA ASN A 386 17.08 -13.39 -4.25
C ASN A 386 17.42 -14.60 -3.36
N ARG A 387 18.60 -15.22 -3.52
CA ARG A 387 19.05 -16.40 -2.74
C ARG A 387 18.06 -17.58 -2.76
N GLY A 388 17.32 -17.74 -3.86
CA GLY A 388 16.30 -18.77 -4.02
C GLY A 388 15.02 -18.52 -3.20
N MET A 389 14.87 -17.34 -2.60
CA MET A 389 13.70 -16.98 -1.80
C MET A 389 12.41 -16.79 -2.60
N ASP A 390 12.52 -16.66 -3.93
CA ASP A 390 11.40 -16.63 -4.86
C ASP A 390 10.62 -17.94 -4.89
N GLU A 391 11.30 -19.08 -4.74
CA GLU A 391 10.67 -20.40 -4.65
C GLU A 391 10.70 -21.01 -3.24
N TRP A 392 11.55 -20.49 -2.34
CA TRP A 392 11.76 -21.07 -1.02
C TRP A 392 10.43 -21.21 -0.28
N GLY A 393 10.05 -22.44 -0.02
CA GLY A 393 8.84 -22.76 0.75
C GLY A 393 7.53 -22.79 -0.04
N ASN A 394 7.53 -22.59 -1.35
CA ASN A 394 6.31 -22.81 -2.14
C ASN A 394 5.93 -24.31 -2.17
N ALA A 395 4.72 -24.62 -2.66
CA ALA A 395 4.22 -26.00 -2.69
C ALA A 395 5.19 -26.96 -3.40
N THR A 396 5.74 -26.54 -4.55
CA THR A 396 6.72 -27.32 -5.33
C THR A 396 8.00 -27.57 -4.54
N TRP A 397 8.55 -26.55 -3.87
CA TRP A 397 9.74 -26.65 -3.05
C TRP A 397 9.53 -27.60 -1.87
N ILE A 398 8.37 -27.51 -1.21
CA ILE A 398 8.03 -28.42 -0.11
C ILE A 398 7.89 -29.86 -0.61
N GLN A 399 7.18 -30.10 -1.72
CA GLN A 399 7.05 -31.44 -2.29
C GLN A 399 8.42 -32.04 -2.63
N LYS A 400 9.33 -31.26 -3.23
CA LYS A 400 10.71 -31.69 -3.49
C LYS A 400 11.45 -32.06 -2.21
N ARG A 401 11.21 -31.35 -1.10
CA ARG A 401 11.82 -31.64 0.20
C ARG A 401 11.23 -32.87 0.88
N GLU A 402 9.91 -33.03 0.86
CA GLU A 402 9.20 -34.18 1.41
C GLU A 402 9.54 -35.48 0.64
N ALA A 403 9.79 -35.38 -0.67
CA ALA A 403 10.20 -36.50 -1.51
C ALA A 403 11.71 -36.84 -1.41
N ALA A 404 12.53 -35.97 -0.80
CA ALA A 404 13.96 -36.22 -0.67
C ALA A 404 14.22 -37.25 0.45
N PRO A 405 15.04 -38.29 0.22
CA PRO A 405 15.41 -39.23 1.27
C PRO A 405 16.11 -38.48 2.41
N VAL A 406 15.59 -38.62 3.63
CA VAL A 406 16.18 -38.01 4.83
C VAL A 406 17.62 -38.52 4.96
N PRO A 407 18.64 -37.64 4.92
CA PRO A 407 20.02 -38.08 5.13
C PRO A 407 20.16 -38.65 6.54
N LYS A 408 20.37 -39.96 6.64
CA LYS A 408 20.79 -40.62 7.89
C LYS A 408 22.23 -40.23 8.17
N THR A 409 22.46 -39.02 8.71
CA THR A 409 23.55 -38.59 9.59
C THR A 409 23.81 -37.10 9.39
N TYR A 410 23.43 -36.28 10.38
CA TYR A 410 24.20 -35.10 10.74
C TYR A 410 24.28 -35.04 12.26
N THR A 411 25.44 -35.43 12.78
CA THR A 411 25.86 -35.08 14.14
C THR A 411 25.98 -33.56 14.16
N VAL A 412 25.08 -32.90 14.88
CA VAL A 412 25.08 -31.44 15.03
C VAL A 412 26.33 -31.05 15.81
N VAL A 413 27.37 -30.58 15.10
CA VAL A 413 28.37 -29.72 15.71
C VAL A 413 27.68 -28.38 15.90
N ALA A 414 27.26 -28.12 17.13
CA ALA A 414 26.74 -26.83 17.55
C ALA A 414 27.87 -25.80 17.47
N THR A 415 27.95 -25.08 16.34
CA THR A 415 28.60 -23.77 16.32
C THR A 415 27.55 -22.72 16.71
N SER A 416 27.91 -21.92 17.71
CA SER A 416 27.07 -20.93 18.36
C SER A 416 26.73 -19.72 17.47
N SER A 417 25.56 -19.15 17.75
CA SER A 417 25.11 -17.76 17.54
C SER A 417 24.87 -17.24 16.12
N ALA A 418 23.70 -17.58 15.56
CA ALA A 418 22.76 -16.62 14.96
C ALA A 418 21.39 -17.31 14.83
N SER A 419 20.35 -16.81 15.51
CA SER A 419 19.00 -17.38 15.45
C SER A 419 18.34 -17.02 14.12
N THR A 420 18.33 -17.91 13.13
CA THR A 420 17.49 -17.75 11.92
C THR A 420 16.15 -18.45 12.10
N ASN A 421 15.43 -18.01 13.12
CA ASN A 421 14.15 -18.60 13.48
C ASN A 421 13.06 -18.08 12.51
N VAL A 422 12.23 -18.98 12.00
CA VAL A 422 11.01 -18.63 11.24
C VAL A 422 9.93 -18.02 12.14
N ASP A 423 10.30 -17.41 13.26
CA ASP A 423 9.40 -16.84 14.27
C ASP A 423 8.56 -15.70 13.70
N PHE A 424 9.06 -14.96 12.71
CA PHE A 424 8.23 -13.95 12.04
C PHE A 424 7.02 -14.55 11.35
N LEU A 425 7.02 -15.86 11.09
CA LEU A 425 5.84 -16.57 10.60
C LEU A 425 4.73 -16.71 11.65
N ASP A 426 5.01 -16.54 12.95
CA ASP A 426 3.98 -16.66 14.01
C ASP A 426 2.92 -15.55 14.00
N GLY A 427 3.25 -14.42 13.34
CA GLY A 427 2.30 -13.35 13.07
C GLY A 427 1.28 -13.67 11.99
N TYR A 428 1.47 -14.76 11.23
CA TYR A 428 0.71 -15.09 10.03
C TYR A 428 -0.07 -16.42 10.22
N PRO A 429 -1.03 -16.75 9.34
CA PRO A 429 -1.85 -17.95 9.50
C PRO A 429 -1.02 -19.25 9.71
N PRO A 430 -1.45 -20.13 10.63
CA PRO A 430 -0.57 -21.09 11.31
C PRO A 430 -0.08 -22.25 10.44
N ASP A 431 -0.74 -22.56 9.33
CA ASP A 431 -0.52 -23.81 8.60
C ASP A 431 0.88 -23.89 7.97
N TRP A 432 1.37 -22.78 7.42
CA TRP A 432 2.69 -22.72 6.80
C TRP A 432 3.81 -22.69 7.84
N ALA A 433 3.69 -21.86 8.88
CA ALA A 433 4.68 -21.77 9.95
C ALA A 433 4.90 -23.13 10.63
N LYS A 434 3.80 -23.86 10.91
CA LYS A 434 3.84 -25.22 11.45
C LYS A 434 4.54 -26.18 10.50
N ARG A 435 4.20 -26.14 9.20
CA ARG A 435 4.80 -27.01 8.19
C ARG A 435 6.30 -26.76 8.02
N TYR A 436 6.76 -25.51 7.99
CA TYR A 436 8.20 -25.20 7.93
C TYR A 436 8.98 -25.69 9.15
N ARG A 437 8.40 -25.57 10.34
CA ARG A 437 9.01 -26.10 11.57
C ARG A 437 9.13 -27.62 11.55
N GLN A 438 8.11 -28.31 11.04
CA GLN A 438 8.14 -29.77 10.90
C GLN A 438 9.22 -30.25 9.93
N LEU A 439 9.55 -29.44 8.93
CA LEU A 439 10.60 -29.74 7.96
C LEU A 439 12.03 -29.43 8.47
N ASP A 440 12.17 -28.84 9.67
CA ASP A 440 13.45 -28.40 10.27
C ASP A 440 14.31 -27.56 9.29
N VAL A 441 13.66 -26.73 8.49
CA VAL A 441 14.32 -25.92 7.44
C VAL A 441 14.68 -24.54 7.98
N ARG A 442 15.93 -24.16 7.75
CA ARG A 442 16.48 -22.84 8.11
C ARG A 442 16.44 -21.91 6.91
N LEU A 443 16.08 -20.65 7.14
CA LEU A 443 16.19 -19.62 6.12
C LEU A 443 17.66 -19.39 5.75
N PRO A 444 17.96 -19.06 4.48
CA PRO A 444 19.28 -18.59 4.11
C PRO A 444 19.68 -17.39 4.98
N MET A 445 20.95 -17.32 5.38
CA MET A 445 21.47 -16.23 6.21
C MET A 445 21.15 -14.87 5.55
N GLY A 446 20.65 -13.89 6.33
CA GLY A 446 20.31 -12.55 5.83
C GLY A 446 19.00 -12.49 5.03
N CYS A 447 18.13 -13.50 5.16
CA CYS A 447 16.79 -13.53 4.58
C CYS A 447 15.67 -13.43 5.65
N ASP A 448 16.03 -13.17 6.90
CA ASP A 448 15.11 -12.99 8.02
C ASP A 448 14.57 -11.56 8.10
N LEU A 449 13.26 -11.44 8.37
CA LEU A 449 12.64 -10.16 8.69
C LEU A 449 12.65 -9.94 10.21
N ALA A 450 13.02 -8.73 10.63
CA ALA A 450 12.84 -8.27 12.01
C ALA A 450 11.38 -7.89 12.31
N PHE A 451 10.51 -7.96 11.29
CA PHE A 451 9.11 -7.61 11.35
C PHE A 451 8.21 -8.86 11.31
N TYR A 452 7.33 -8.95 12.29
CA TYR A 452 6.47 -10.11 12.55
C TYR A 452 5.00 -9.84 12.17
N GLY A 453 4.71 -8.76 11.44
CA GLY A 453 3.35 -8.25 11.29
C GLY A 453 2.81 -7.62 12.59
N TYR A 454 1.60 -7.07 12.55
CA TYR A 454 0.86 -6.84 13.78
C TYR A 454 0.34 -8.18 14.30
N ARG A 455 0.43 -8.44 15.61
CA ARG A 455 -0.31 -9.57 16.20
C ARG A 455 -1.79 -9.31 15.93
N ASP A 456 -2.43 -10.14 15.11
CA ASP A 456 -3.88 -10.12 14.96
C ASP A 456 -4.52 -10.64 16.26
N PRO A 457 -5.16 -9.77 17.07
CA PRO A 457 -5.83 -10.21 18.28
C PRO A 457 -7.19 -10.87 17.99
N ALA A 458 -7.67 -10.80 16.74
CA ALA A 458 -9.00 -11.22 16.29
C ALA A 458 -8.91 -12.13 15.04
N ARG A 459 -8.11 -13.20 15.16
CA ARG A 459 -7.92 -14.19 14.08
C ARG A 459 -9.24 -14.82 13.66
N LEU A 460 -9.37 -15.21 12.39
CA LEU A 460 -10.53 -15.98 11.93
C LEU A 460 -10.73 -17.24 12.79
N ASN A 461 -11.99 -17.56 13.02
CA ASN A 461 -12.46 -18.65 13.87
C ASN A 461 -12.04 -18.55 15.35
N THR A 462 -11.40 -17.46 15.77
CA THR A 462 -11.21 -17.17 17.20
C THR A 462 -12.40 -16.37 17.71
N ARG A 463 -12.75 -16.61 18.96
CA ARG A 463 -13.77 -15.80 19.64
C ARG A 463 -13.28 -14.35 19.65
N ALA A 464 -14.14 -13.38 19.34
CA ALA A 464 -13.81 -11.97 19.52
C ALA A 464 -13.53 -11.72 21.02
N VAL A 465 -12.25 -11.57 21.41
CA VAL A 465 -11.84 -11.35 22.81
C VAL A 465 -11.55 -9.88 23.07
N ILE A 466 -12.03 -9.36 24.21
CA ILE A 466 -11.77 -8.01 24.74
C ILE A 466 -10.37 -8.00 25.41
N PRO A 467 -9.34 -7.33 24.88
CA PRO A 467 -8.08 -7.17 25.60
C PRO A 467 -8.24 -6.11 26.72
N PRO A 468 -7.73 -6.34 27.95
CA PRO A 468 -7.70 -5.31 28.98
C PRO A 468 -6.84 -4.11 28.55
N ARG A 469 -7.22 -2.92 29.05
CA ARG A 469 -6.57 -1.62 28.75
C ARG A 469 -5.04 -1.72 28.86
N LYS A 470 -4.33 -1.51 27.75
CA LYS A 470 -2.89 -1.24 27.73
C LYS A 470 -2.60 -0.01 26.84
N PRO A 471 -1.64 0.86 27.20
CA PRO A 471 -1.40 2.13 26.50
C PRO A 471 -0.91 1.99 25.05
N ASP A 472 -0.44 0.81 24.66
CA ASP A 472 0.28 0.52 23.41
C ASP A 472 -0.50 -0.37 22.43
N ASN A 473 -1.74 -0.72 22.74
CA ASN A 473 -2.58 -1.56 21.89
C ASN A 473 -3.81 -0.77 21.39
N PRO A 474 -3.92 -0.48 20.07
CA PRO A 474 -5.07 0.25 19.51
C PRO A 474 -6.41 -0.49 19.69
N TRP A 475 -6.37 -1.79 20.01
CA TRP A 475 -7.53 -2.64 20.30
C TRP A 475 -7.91 -2.66 21.78
N ALA A 476 -7.21 -1.93 22.65
CA ALA A 476 -7.41 -2.02 24.09
C ALA A 476 -8.59 -1.18 24.57
N GLY A 477 -9.48 -1.81 25.36
CA GLY A 477 -10.57 -1.11 26.03
C GLY A 477 -11.76 -0.71 25.15
N VAL A 478 -11.83 -1.23 23.92
CA VAL A 478 -13.05 -1.15 23.10
C VAL A 478 -14.07 -2.11 23.75
N LYS A 479 -15.19 -1.56 24.22
CA LYS A 479 -16.34 -2.38 24.64
C LYS A 479 -17.01 -2.88 23.36
N TRP A 480 -16.91 -4.18 23.11
CA TRP A 480 -17.49 -4.84 21.94
C TRP A 480 -18.93 -5.27 22.21
#